data_AF-A0A2V9J3P1-F1
#
_entry.id   AF-A0A2V9J3P1-F1
#
_cell.length_a   1.000
_cell.length_b   1.000
_cell.length_c   1.000
_cell.angle_alpha   90.00
_cell.angle_beta   90.00
_cell.angle_gamma   90.00
#
_symmetry.space_group_name_H-M   'P 1'
#
loop_
_entity.id
_entity.type
_entity.pdbx_description
1 polymer ?
#
loop_
_entity_poly.entity_id
_entity_poly.type
_entity_poly.pdbx_seq_one_letter_code
_entity_poly.pdbx_strand_id
1 'polypeptide(L)'
;MWIALLCLQRLDVPAQTRSPKAPGTEDGLIREALADYQADRIDAAIGKLRQAHTTQPDNPYARLYLGLLLYQKAAKSLEAQEMMESVLDRFPTNPDLVLRLTDSYLATNRESKIPSLLERSKTARASNHRLALNIVYALVRYAQVEQARVVLDGCSTVLQAPRESKADAAGKNAAGPVPSRELGEVFFLRGLIAATTGQKEEAMRQFQTADREDFPPRDSPQMKMLAEALFRFEEYALSA
;
A
#
# COMPACT_ATOMS: atom_id res chain seq x y z
N MET A 1 -21.77 2.81 -14.57
CA MET A 1 -22.30 1.43 -14.58
C MET A 1 -21.11 0.50 -14.77
N TRP A 2 -20.65 -0.10 -13.65
CA TRP A 2 -19.80 -1.29 -13.50
C TRP A 2 -18.96 -1.76 -14.70
N ILE A 3 -17.63 -1.59 -14.62
CA ILE A 3 -16.54 -2.58 -14.82
C ILE A 3 -15.22 -1.84 -14.54
N ALA A 4 -14.77 -1.85 -13.29
CA ALA A 4 -13.35 -1.62 -12.91
C ALA A 4 -12.96 -2.48 -11.69
N LEU A 5 -13.76 -3.51 -11.39
CA LEU A 5 -13.29 -4.67 -10.63
C LEU A 5 -12.54 -5.55 -11.61
N LEU A 6 -11.20 -5.46 -11.64
CA LEU A 6 -10.23 -6.52 -12.00
C LEU A 6 -8.90 -5.89 -12.46
N CYS A 7 -8.20 -5.17 -11.59
CA CYS A 7 -6.76 -4.91 -11.73
C CYS A 7 -6.10 -4.81 -10.33
N LEU A 8 -6.32 -5.85 -9.53
CA LEU A 8 -5.54 -6.15 -8.31
C LEU A 8 -5.15 -7.63 -8.27
N GLN A 9 -5.07 -8.28 -9.43
CA GLN A 9 -4.45 -9.59 -9.53
C GLN A 9 -2.93 -9.41 -9.59
N ARG A 10 -2.27 -9.90 -8.54
CA ARG A 10 -0.82 -10.04 -8.35
C ARG A 10 -0.02 -8.75 -8.42
N LEU A 11 0.04 -8.06 -7.28
CA LEU A 11 1.33 -7.56 -6.84
C LEU A 11 2.14 -8.77 -6.38
N ASP A 12 2.87 -9.39 -7.30
CA ASP A 12 3.98 -10.29 -6.96
C ASP A 12 5.04 -9.43 -6.27
N VAL A 13 4.94 -9.35 -4.94
CA VAL A 13 6.00 -8.77 -4.11
C VAL A 13 7.10 -9.83 -4.06
N PRO A 14 8.31 -9.55 -4.59
CA PRO A 14 9.39 -10.52 -4.50
C PRO A 14 9.67 -10.81 -3.02
N ALA A 15 9.55 -12.10 -2.69
CA ALA A 15 9.97 -12.64 -1.40
C ALA A 15 11.47 -12.37 -1.23
N GLN A 16 11.82 -11.35 -0.45
CA GLN A 16 13.08 -11.26 0.28
C GLN A 16 13.09 -10.06 1.21
N THR A 17 12.88 -10.31 2.50
CA THR A 17 13.86 -9.99 3.54
C THR A 17 13.45 -10.71 4.82
N ARG A 18 14.42 -11.39 5.43
CA ARG A 18 14.33 -12.31 6.56
C ARG A 18 13.38 -11.80 7.65
N SER A 19 12.33 -12.57 7.94
CA SER A 19 11.47 -12.35 9.08
C SER A 19 12.32 -12.33 10.36
N PRO A 20 12.33 -11.24 11.14
CA PRO A 20 12.88 -11.30 12.47
C PRO A 20 11.98 -12.24 13.28
N LYS A 21 12.59 -13.18 14.01
CA LYS A 21 11.91 -14.09 14.93
C LYS A 21 11.08 -13.23 15.90
N ALA A 22 9.75 -13.18 15.70
CA ALA A 22 8.87 -12.32 16.47
C ALA A 22 8.72 -12.92 17.88
N PRO A 23 9.08 -12.20 18.96
CA PRO A 23 9.08 -12.71 20.34
C PRO A 23 7.67 -12.90 20.95
N GLY A 24 6.64 -13.15 20.13
CA GLY A 24 5.27 -13.47 20.55
C GLY A 24 4.57 -14.58 19.75
N THR A 25 5.28 -15.23 18.81
CA THR A 25 4.85 -16.44 18.09
C THR A 25 5.20 -17.75 18.83
N GLU A 26 5.38 -17.67 20.15
CA GLU A 26 5.74 -18.83 20.98
C GLU A 26 4.58 -19.83 21.12
N ASP A 27 3.35 -19.37 20.86
CA ASP A 27 2.17 -20.23 20.74
C ASP A 27 2.35 -21.25 19.60
N GLY A 28 2.27 -22.53 19.94
CA GLY A 28 2.38 -23.64 19.00
C GLY A 28 1.33 -23.58 17.89
N LEU A 29 0.09 -23.19 18.21
CA LEU A 29 -1.00 -23.09 17.24
C LEU A 29 -0.76 -21.96 16.23
N ILE A 30 -0.23 -20.81 16.69
CA ILE A 30 0.13 -19.72 15.78
C ILE A 30 1.27 -20.16 14.85
N ARG A 31 2.29 -20.84 15.38
CA ARG A 31 3.41 -21.33 14.56
C ARG A 31 2.94 -22.33 13.50
N GLU A 32 2.10 -23.27 13.89
CA GLU A 32 1.52 -24.25 12.97
C GLU A 32 0.62 -23.59 11.93
N ALA A 33 -0.14 -22.57 12.31
CA ALA A 33 -0.94 -21.80 11.36
C ALA A 33 -0.08 -21.10 10.32
N LEU A 34 1.04 -20.49 10.75
CA LEU A 34 1.97 -19.84 9.83
C LEU A 34 2.64 -20.87 8.90
N ALA A 35 2.93 -22.08 9.38
CA ALA A 35 3.43 -23.17 8.54
C ALA A 35 2.39 -23.65 7.51
N ASP A 36 1.12 -23.76 7.91
CA ASP A 36 0.03 -24.08 6.98
C ASP A 36 -0.17 -22.98 5.94
N TYR A 37 -0.10 -21.71 6.35
CA TYR A 37 -0.16 -20.58 5.44
C TYR A 37 0.97 -20.61 4.41
N GLN A 38 2.22 -20.87 4.84
CA GLN A 38 3.37 -21.02 3.95
C GLN A 38 3.23 -22.18 2.96
N ALA A 39 2.42 -23.18 3.31
CA ALA A 39 2.12 -24.31 2.45
C ALA A 39 0.79 -24.15 1.69
N ASP A 40 0.28 -22.93 1.56
CA ASP A 40 -0.95 -22.54 0.85
C ASP A 40 -2.24 -23.20 1.39
N ARG A 41 -2.19 -23.71 2.62
CA ARG A 41 -3.35 -24.29 3.32
C ARG A 41 -4.06 -23.22 4.14
N ILE A 42 -4.60 -22.21 3.47
CA ILE A 42 -5.18 -21.02 4.12
C ILE A 42 -6.31 -21.38 5.10
N ASP A 43 -7.20 -22.32 4.74
CA ASP A 43 -8.29 -22.73 5.63
C ASP A 43 -7.82 -23.44 6.89
N ALA A 44 -6.77 -24.27 6.78
CA ALA A 44 -6.16 -24.93 7.94
C ALA A 44 -5.48 -23.92 8.86
N ALA A 45 -4.77 -22.94 8.27
CA ALA A 45 -4.15 -21.84 9.02
C ALA A 45 -5.20 -21.01 9.79
N ILE A 46 -6.31 -20.65 9.13
CA ILE A 46 -7.43 -19.94 9.79
C ILE A 46 -7.99 -20.79 10.93
N GLY A 47 -8.21 -22.09 10.73
CA GLY A 47 -8.70 -22.99 11.77
C GLY A 47 -7.81 -22.99 13.02
N LYS A 48 -6.49 -23.09 12.83
CA LYS A 48 -5.51 -23.03 13.93
C LYS A 48 -5.47 -21.68 14.63
N LEU A 49 -5.59 -20.58 13.88
CA LEU A 49 -5.64 -19.23 14.47
C LEU A 49 -6.93 -18.99 15.27
N ARG A 50 -8.07 -19.55 14.84
CA ARG A 50 -9.31 -19.55 15.63
C ARG A 50 -9.17 -20.34 16.92
N GLN A 51 -8.49 -21.49 16.87
CA GLN A 51 -8.18 -22.26 18.06
C GLN A 51 -7.26 -21.48 19.00
N ALA A 52 -6.18 -20.89 18.49
CA ALA A 52 -5.28 -20.04 19.26
C ALA A 52 -6.02 -18.88 19.94
N HIS A 53 -6.90 -18.20 19.19
CA HIS A 53 -7.72 -17.13 19.73
C HIS A 53 -8.73 -17.61 20.79
N THR A 54 -9.25 -18.82 20.66
CA THR A 54 -10.17 -19.39 21.66
C THR A 54 -9.43 -19.76 22.95
N THR A 55 -8.24 -20.36 22.85
CA THR A 55 -7.43 -20.77 24.00
C THR A 55 -6.78 -19.57 24.69
N GLN A 56 -6.37 -18.55 23.94
CA GLN A 56 -5.78 -17.32 24.44
C GLN A 56 -6.47 -16.10 23.79
N PRO A 57 -7.66 -15.71 24.28
CA PRO A 57 -8.41 -14.59 23.72
C PRO A 57 -7.59 -13.31 23.65
N ASP A 58 -6.74 -13.05 24.64
CA ASP A 58 -5.97 -11.81 24.75
C ASP A 58 -4.66 -11.81 23.96
N ASN A 59 -4.31 -12.90 23.27
CA ASN A 59 -3.11 -12.95 22.45
C ASN A 59 -3.28 -12.08 21.18
N PRO A 60 -2.55 -10.95 21.07
CA PRO A 60 -2.75 -10.01 19.97
C PRO A 60 -2.24 -10.58 18.63
N TYR A 61 -1.29 -11.53 18.65
CA TYR A 61 -0.79 -12.16 17.43
C TYR A 61 -1.82 -13.10 16.80
N ALA A 62 -2.59 -13.84 17.61
CA ALA A 62 -3.67 -14.69 17.11
C ALA A 62 -4.71 -13.85 16.34
N ARG A 63 -5.15 -12.73 16.94
CA ARG A 63 -6.10 -11.80 16.30
C ARG A 63 -5.50 -11.11 15.07
N LEU A 64 -4.24 -10.67 15.13
CA LEU A 64 -3.55 -10.06 13.98
C LEU A 64 -3.53 -10.99 12.78
N TYR A 65 -2.99 -12.21 12.94
CA TYR A 65 -2.89 -13.14 11.83
C TYR A 65 -4.26 -13.64 11.38
N LEU A 66 -5.19 -13.88 12.30
CA LEU A 66 -6.55 -14.27 11.94
C LEU A 66 -7.23 -13.20 11.08
N GLY A 67 -7.16 -11.93 11.49
CA GLY A 67 -7.72 -10.81 10.73
C GLY A 67 -7.10 -10.69 9.34
N LEU A 68 -5.77 -10.77 9.22
CA LEU A 68 -5.07 -10.69 7.93
C LEU A 68 -5.45 -11.85 6.99
N LEU A 69 -5.52 -13.08 7.49
CA LEU A 69 -5.86 -14.25 6.67
C LEU A 69 -7.34 -14.28 6.29
N LEU A 70 -8.24 -13.86 7.20
CA LEU A 70 -9.66 -13.71 6.87
C LEU A 70 -9.87 -12.64 5.80
N TYR A 71 -9.15 -11.52 5.88
CA TYR A 71 -9.18 -10.49 4.83
C TYR A 71 -8.67 -11.03 3.50
N GLN A 72 -7.58 -11.81 3.50
CA GLN A 72 -7.04 -12.42 2.28
C GLN A 72 -8.06 -13.35 1.61
N LYS A 73 -8.84 -14.08 2.40
CA LYS A 73 -9.93 -14.93 1.89
C LYS A 73 -11.10 -14.09 1.36
N ALA A 74 -11.45 -13.01 2.06
CA ALA A 74 -12.54 -12.13 1.68
C ALA A 74 -12.27 -10.68 2.16
N ALA A 75 -11.88 -9.80 1.23
CA ALA A 75 -11.51 -8.42 1.54
C ALA A 75 -12.63 -7.59 2.20
N LYS A 76 -13.90 -8.00 2.01
CA LYS A 76 -15.09 -7.37 2.62
C LYS A 76 -15.56 -8.06 3.91
N SER A 77 -14.75 -8.96 4.49
CA SER A 77 -15.08 -9.66 5.73
C SER A 77 -15.09 -8.67 6.91
N LEU A 78 -16.27 -8.46 7.51
CA LEU A 78 -16.40 -7.64 8.70
C LEU A 78 -15.64 -8.24 9.89
N GLU A 79 -15.64 -9.57 10.01
CA GLU A 79 -14.87 -10.27 11.06
C GLU A 79 -13.36 -9.99 10.90
N ALA A 80 -12.84 -10.04 9.67
CA ALA A 80 -11.44 -9.71 9.41
C ALA A 80 -11.11 -8.30 9.88
N GLN A 81 -11.99 -7.35 9.54
CA GLN A 81 -11.83 -5.96 9.91
C GLN A 81 -11.86 -5.76 11.42
N GLU A 82 -12.81 -6.39 12.13
CA GLU A 82 -12.91 -6.34 13.60
C GLU A 82 -11.66 -6.90 14.28
N MET A 83 -11.15 -8.04 13.81
CA MET A 83 -9.92 -8.64 14.33
C MET A 83 -8.72 -7.70 14.14
N MET A 84 -8.56 -7.13 12.95
CA MET A 84 -7.50 -6.16 12.64
C MET A 84 -7.62 -4.86 13.45
N GLU A 85 -8.83 -4.31 13.58
CA GLU A 85 -9.12 -3.12 14.39
C GLU A 85 -8.71 -3.33 15.85
N SER A 86 -9.00 -4.50 16.41
CA SER A 86 -8.74 -4.82 17.82
C SER A 86 -7.26 -4.83 18.20
N VAL A 87 -6.36 -4.93 17.22
CA VAL A 87 -4.91 -5.03 17.44
C VAL A 87 -4.13 -3.82 16.91
N LEU A 88 -4.81 -2.82 16.35
CA LEU A 88 -4.17 -1.65 15.74
C LEU A 88 -3.28 -0.88 16.74
N ASP A 89 -3.71 -0.76 18.00
CA ASP A 89 -2.92 -0.09 19.04
C ASP A 89 -1.70 -0.90 19.50
N ARG A 90 -1.72 -2.22 19.31
CA ARG A 90 -0.59 -3.12 19.64
C ARG A 90 0.43 -3.19 18.51
N PHE A 91 -0.01 -3.03 17.27
CA PHE A 91 0.84 -3.08 16.08
C PHE A 91 0.69 -1.84 15.19
N PRO A 92 0.86 -0.61 15.73
CA PRO A 92 0.60 0.63 14.99
C PRO A 92 1.57 0.84 13.81
N THR A 93 2.70 0.14 13.82
CA THR A 93 3.75 0.21 12.79
C THR A 93 3.78 -1.00 11.85
N ASN A 94 2.82 -1.93 11.98
CA ASN A 94 2.76 -3.08 11.08
C ASN A 94 2.21 -2.64 9.70
N PRO A 95 3.02 -2.72 8.62
CA PRO A 95 2.63 -2.20 7.31
C PRO A 95 1.48 -2.98 6.68
N ASP A 96 1.44 -4.30 6.85
CA ASP A 96 0.36 -5.14 6.33
C ASP A 96 -0.96 -4.80 7.01
N LEU A 97 -0.97 -4.69 8.34
CA LEU A 97 -2.16 -4.31 9.09
C LEU A 97 -2.74 -2.96 8.63
N VAL A 98 -1.88 -1.94 8.52
CA VAL A 98 -2.28 -0.59 8.10
C VAL A 98 -2.83 -0.61 6.66
N LEU A 99 -2.12 -1.26 5.74
CA LEU A 99 -2.54 -1.30 4.33
C LEU A 99 -3.86 -2.06 4.15
N ARG A 100 -4.02 -3.19 4.85
CA ARG A 100 -5.21 -4.05 4.75
C ARG A 100 -6.43 -3.41 5.40
N LEU A 101 -6.26 -2.72 6.54
CA LEU A 101 -7.33 -1.91 7.13
C LEU A 101 -7.70 -0.73 6.22
N THR A 102 -6.72 -0.08 5.59
CA THR A 102 -6.99 1.00 4.61
C THR A 102 -7.89 0.47 3.50
N ASP A 103 -7.50 -0.61 2.83
CA ASP A 103 -8.31 -1.19 1.75
C ASP A 103 -9.67 -1.71 2.25
N SER A 104 -9.72 -2.38 3.40
CA SER A 104 -10.98 -2.88 3.99
C SER A 104 -11.97 -1.75 4.28
N TYR A 105 -11.52 -0.63 4.85
CA TYR A 105 -12.39 0.52 5.11
C TYR A 105 -12.94 1.12 3.82
N LEU A 106 -12.11 1.26 2.78
CA LEU A 106 -12.56 1.77 1.49
C LEU A 106 -13.53 0.81 0.80
N ALA A 107 -13.22 -0.49 0.79
CA ALA A 107 -14.04 -1.54 0.17
C ALA A 107 -15.42 -1.73 0.83
N THR A 108 -15.56 -1.31 2.09
CA THR A 108 -16.77 -1.41 2.90
C THR A 108 -17.46 -0.05 3.15
N ASN A 109 -17.04 1.01 2.43
CA ASN A 109 -17.57 2.37 2.54
C ASN A 109 -17.47 2.97 3.96
N ARG A 110 -16.46 2.58 4.74
CA ARG A 110 -16.14 3.12 6.08
C ARG A 110 -15.05 4.18 6.03
N GLU A 111 -15.15 5.07 5.04
CA GLU A 111 -14.16 6.10 4.73
C GLU A 111 -13.92 7.07 5.90
N SER A 112 -14.92 7.26 6.77
CA SER A 112 -14.80 8.07 8.00
C SER A 112 -13.72 7.57 8.96
N LYS A 113 -13.28 6.31 8.87
CA LYS A 113 -12.17 5.75 9.66
C LYS A 113 -10.79 6.00 9.06
N ILE A 114 -10.70 6.45 7.82
CA ILE A 114 -9.41 6.66 7.12
C ILE A 114 -8.55 7.74 7.80
N PRO A 115 -9.07 8.94 8.15
CA PRO A 115 -8.23 9.99 8.74
C PRO A 115 -7.55 9.53 10.04
N SER A 116 -8.27 8.85 10.92
CA SER A 116 -7.71 8.36 12.18
C SER A 116 -6.66 7.25 11.96
N LEU A 117 -6.85 6.37 10.97
CA LEU A 117 -5.86 5.37 10.59
C LEU A 117 -4.60 6.01 9.99
N LEU A 118 -4.74 7.05 9.15
CA LEU A 118 -3.62 7.77 8.57
C LEU A 118 -2.79 8.51 9.62
N GLU A 119 -3.44 9.11 10.62
CA GLU A 119 -2.75 9.73 11.75
C GLU A 119 -1.98 8.70 12.58
N ARG A 120 -2.63 7.59 12.96
CA ARG A 120 -1.98 6.51 13.74
C ARG A 120 -0.79 5.89 13.02
N SER A 121 -0.87 5.77 11.70
CA SER A 121 0.19 5.18 10.87
C SER A 121 1.28 6.16 10.42
N LYS A 122 1.24 7.42 10.85
CA LYS A 122 2.18 8.47 10.40
C LYS A 122 3.65 8.05 10.54
N THR A 123 4.04 7.51 11.70
CA THR A 123 5.42 7.03 11.95
C THR A 123 5.79 5.86 11.04
N ALA A 124 4.87 4.91 10.83
CA ALA A 124 5.08 3.75 9.98
C ALA A 124 5.28 4.14 8.51
N ARG A 125 4.50 5.11 8.04
CA ARG A 125 4.60 5.65 6.68
C ARG A 125 5.88 6.45 6.48
N ALA A 126 6.30 7.23 7.48
CA ALA A 126 7.53 8.02 7.42
C ALA A 126 8.79 7.15 7.36
N SER A 127 8.79 5.98 8.03
CA SER A 127 9.92 5.04 7.98
C SER A 127 9.86 4.06 6.80
N ASN A 128 8.72 3.98 6.10
CA ASN A 128 8.50 3.07 4.99
C ASN A 128 7.72 3.76 3.85
N HIS A 129 8.45 4.42 2.94
CA HIS A 129 7.88 5.10 1.79
C HIS A 129 7.03 4.18 0.90
N ARG A 130 7.40 2.90 0.78
CA ARG A 130 6.61 1.91 0.02
C ARG A 130 5.22 1.71 0.60
N LEU A 131 5.08 1.68 1.93
CA LEU A 131 3.77 1.64 2.59
C LEU A 131 2.94 2.89 2.24
N ALA A 132 3.55 4.07 2.28
CA ALA A 132 2.86 5.32 1.93
C ALA A 132 2.37 5.31 0.48
N LEU A 133 3.21 4.91 -0.48
CA LEU A 133 2.82 4.82 -1.90
C LEU A 133 1.71 3.78 -2.12
N ASN A 134 1.78 2.62 -1.46
CA ASN A 134 0.72 1.61 -1.53
C ASN A 134 -0.63 2.11 -0.98
N ILE A 135 -0.60 2.90 0.10
CA ILE A 135 -1.79 3.56 0.64
C ILE A 135 -2.34 4.58 -0.38
N VAL A 136 -1.48 5.37 -1.04
CA VAL A 136 -1.92 6.31 -2.09
C VAL A 136 -2.59 5.57 -3.25
N TYR A 137 -2.05 4.43 -3.70
CA TYR A 137 -2.70 3.59 -4.72
C TYR A 137 -4.10 3.13 -4.30
N ALA A 138 -4.28 2.71 -3.04
CA ALA A 138 -5.58 2.34 -2.52
C ALA A 138 -6.53 3.54 -2.52
N LEU A 139 -6.09 4.69 -2.01
CA LEU A 139 -6.91 5.91 -1.95
C LEU A 139 -7.34 6.38 -3.35
N VAL A 140 -6.43 6.38 -4.33
CA VAL A 140 -6.74 6.73 -5.73
C VAL A 140 -7.77 5.77 -6.33
N ARG A 141 -7.62 4.46 -6.10
CA ARG A 141 -8.56 3.43 -6.61
C ARG A 141 -10.01 3.69 -6.16
N TYR A 142 -10.19 4.17 -4.94
CA TYR A 142 -11.51 4.48 -4.37
C TYR A 142 -11.85 5.98 -4.41
N ALA A 143 -11.16 6.75 -5.26
CA ALA A 143 -11.38 8.19 -5.47
C ALA A 143 -11.29 9.06 -4.18
N GLN A 144 -10.52 8.63 -3.19
CA GLN A 144 -10.22 9.38 -1.97
C GLN A 144 -9.10 10.40 -2.22
N VAL A 145 -9.41 11.39 -3.07
CA VAL A 145 -8.45 12.35 -3.64
C VAL A 145 -7.73 13.16 -2.57
N GLU A 146 -8.46 13.70 -1.59
CA GLU A 146 -7.90 14.58 -0.57
C GLU A 146 -6.88 13.83 0.30
N GLN A 147 -7.25 12.64 0.78
CA GLN A 147 -6.37 11.81 1.59
C GLN A 147 -5.16 11.32 0.76
N ALA A 148 -5.37 10.98 -0.52
CA ALA A 148 -4.29 10.57 -1.41
C ALA A 148 -3.23 11.68 -1.56
N ARG A 149 -3.66 12.93 -1.75
CA ARG A 149 -2.77 14.11 -1.83
C ARG A 149 -1.98 14.29 -0.55
N VAL A 150 -2.65 14.31 0.60
CA VAL A 150 -2.01 14.48 1.91
C VAL A 150 -0.92 13.42 2.17
N VAL A 151 -1.22 12.15 1.88
CA VAL A 151 -0.24 11.07 2.10
C VAL A 151 0.92 11.16 1.10
N LEU A 152 0.63 11.46 -0.17
CA LEU A 152 1.64 11.57 -1.21
C LEU A 152 2.60 12.74 -0.97
N ASP A 153 2.08 13.91 -0.60
CA ASP A 153 2.88 15.09 -0.31
C ASP A 153 3.80 14.87 0.89
N GLY A 154 3.27 14.26 1.96
CA GLY A 154 4.06 13.90 3.14
C GLY A 154 5.18 12.89 2.85
N CYS A 155 5.01 12.00 1.87
CA CYS A 155 6.03 11.05 1.45
C CYS A 155 7.05 11.71 0.49
N SER A 156 6.58 12.56 -0.42
CA SER A 156 7.41 13.17 -1.47
C SER A 156 8.42 14.19 -0.93
N THR A 157 8.07 14.95 0.10
CA THR A 157 8.99 15.90 0.75
C THR A 157 10.23 15.20 1.31
N VAL A 158 10.05 14.02 1.92
CA VAL A 158 11.15 13.21 2.44
C VAL A 158 12.01 12.63 1.31
N LEU A 159 11.38 12.18 0.23
CA LEU A 159 12.09 11.65 -0.96
C LEU A 159 12.86 12.73 -1.74
N GLN A 160 12.43 14.00 -1.66
CA GLN A 160 13.05 15.14 -2.35
C GLN A 160 14.13 15.85 -1.52
N ALA A 161 14.05 15.81 -0.18
CA ALA A 161 14.93 16.55 0.74
C ALA A 161 16.46 16.37 0.54
N PRO A 162 17.01 15.22 0.09
CA PRO A 162 18.46 15.10 -0.15
C PRO A 162 18.95 15.69 -1.48
N ARG A 163 18.05 16.06 -2.41
CA ARG A 163 18.43 16.53 -3.76
C ARG A 163 18.62 18.04 -3.83
N GLU A 164 17.83 18.84 -3.12
CA GLU A 164 17.97 20.30 -3.10
C GLU A 164 19.34 20.73 -2.54
N SER A 165 19.85 20.01 -1.53
CA SER A 165 21.20 20.24 -0.99
C SER A 165 22.35 19.82 -1.93
N LYS A 166 22.13 18.90 -2.86
CA LYS A 166 23.16 18.43 -3.82
C LYS A 166 23.11 19.19 -5.16
N ALA A 167 22.00 19.84 -5.49
CA ALA A 167 21.89 20.69 -6.67
C ALA A 167 22.73 21.98 -6.54
N ASP A 168 22.96 22.44 -5.30
CA ASP A 168 23.81 23.61 -5.02
C ASP A 168 25.30 23.27 -4.84
N ALA A 169 25.66 21.98 -4.80
CA ALA A 169 27.02 21.51 -4.55
C ALA A 169 27.43 20.44 -5.57
N ALA A 170 27.77 20.86 -6.79
CA ALA A 170 28.50 20.02 -7.72
C ALA A 170 29.86 19.64 -7.11
N GLY A 171 30.01 18.38 -6.68
CA GLY A 171 31.25 17.87 -6.11
C GLY A 171 31.18 16.37 -5.86
N LYS A 172 32.10 15.64 -6.48
CA LYS A 172 32.25 14.19 -6.45
C LYS A 172 32.13 13.59 -5.03
N ASN A 173 31.54 12.39 -4.97
CA ASN A 173 31.43 11.49 -3.82
C ASN A 173 30.48 11.92 -2.69
N ALA A 174 29.22 11.52 -2.80
CA ALA A 174 28.35 11.34 -1.63
C ALA A 174 27.30 10.26 -1.93
N ALA A 175 27.33 9.19 -1.14
CA ALA A 175 26.35 8.10 -0.92
C ALA A 175 25.16 8.00 -1.91
N GLY A 176 24.97 6.78 -2.44
CA GLY A 176 24.21 6.42 -3.65
C GLY A 176 22.82 7.04 -3.85
N PRO A 177 22.36 7.12 -5.11
CA PRO A 177 21.11 7.79 -5.46
C PRO A 177 19.91 7.08 -4.81
N VAL A 178 18.99 7.87 -4.23
CA VAL A 178 17.59 7.45 -4.06
C VAL A 178 17.14 6.83 -5.38
N PRO A 179 16.62 5.59 -5.41
CA PRO A 179 16.35 4.92 -6.67
C PRO A 179 15.36 5.76 -7.47
N SER A 180 15.80 6.23 -8.66
CA SER A 180 15.06 7.07 -9.62
C SER A 180 13.59 6.68 -9.76
N ARG A 181 13.32 5.37 -9.67
CA ARG A 181 12.00 4.76 -9.71
C ARG A 181 10.96 5.34 -8.73
N GLU A 182 11.31 5.62 -7.47
CA GLU A 182 10.32 6.09 -6.48
C GLU A 182 9.90 7.54 -6.74
N LEU A 183 10.79 8.36 -7.29
CA LEU A 183 10.46 9.73 -7.70
C LEU A 183 9.54 9.74 -8.92
N GLY A 184 9.85 8.92 -9.93
CA GLY A 184 8.95 8.70 -11.08
C GLY A 184 7.57 8.20 -10.64
N GLU A 185 7.52 7.28 -9.67
CA GLU A 185 6.29 6.77 -9.07
C GLU A 185 5.48 7.87 -8.36
N VAL A 186 6.13 8.83 -7.69
CA VAL A 186 5.46 9.99 -7.08
C VAL A 186 4.79 10.86 -8.15
N PHE A 187 5.52 11.22 -9.22
CA PHE A 187 4.94 11.99 -10.32
C PHE A 187 3.78 11.24 -10.99
N PHE A 188 3.94 9.93 -11.18
CA PHE A 188 2.88 9.10 -11.72
C PHE A 188 1.61 9.12 -10.86
N LEU A 189 1.75 8.99 -9.54
CA LEU A 189 0.62 9.09 -8.61
C LEU A 189 -0.02 10.47 -8.60
N ARG A 190 0.76 11.56 -8.73
CA ARG A 190 0.21 12.91 -8.92
C ARG A 190 -0.63 12.98 -10.20
N GLY A 191 -0.15 12.38 -11.29
CA GLY A 191 -0.88 12.29 -12.54
C GLY A 191 -2.21 11.52 -12.40
N LEU A 192 -2.21 10.39 -11.70
CA LEU A 192 -3.42 9.62 -11.43
C LEU A 192 -4.43 10.38 -10.55
N ILE A 193 -3.95 11.11 -9.53
CA ILE A 193 -4.80 11.97 -8.70
C ILE A 193 -5.44 13.07 -9.57
N ALA A 194 -4.65 13.77 -10.38
CA ALA A 194 -5.15 14.79 -11.31
C ALA A 194 -6.19 14.20 -12.28
N ALA A 195 -5.92 13.00 -12.81
CA ALA A 195 -6.83 12.32 -13.71
C ALA A 195 -8.15 11.91 -13.07
N THR A 196 -8.13 11.49 -11.81
CA THR A 196 -9.34 11.17 -11.03
C THR A 196 -10.23 12.41 -10.84
N THR A 197 -9.63 13.61 -10.83
CA THR A 197 -10.34 14.89 -10.74
C THR A 197 -10.65 15.55 -12.08
N GLY A 198 -10.39 14.87 -13.22
CA GLY A 198 -10.62 15.42 -14.55
C GLY A 198 -9.65 16.52 -15.00
N GLN A 199 -8.56 16.75 -14.26
CA GLN A 199 -7.53 17.76 -14.58
C GLN A 199 -6.56 17.22 -15.63
N LYS A 200 -7.03 17.11 -16.89
CA LYS A 200 -6.30 16.47 -18.00
C LYS A 200 -4.90 17.04 -18.21
N GLU A 201 -4.75 18.36 -18.32
CA GLU A 201 -3.44 18.99 -18.58
C GLU A 201 -2.42 18.68 -17.48
N GLU A 202 -2.85 18.77 -16.22
CA GLU A 202 -1.98 18.46 -15.09
C GLU A 202 -1.63 16.97 -15.05
N ALA A 203 -2.61 16.09 -15.31
CA ALA A 203 -2.36 14.66 -15.40
C ALA A 203 -1.29 14.33 -16.46
N MET A 204 -1.41 14.91 -17.66
CA MET A 204 -0.44 14.73 -18.75
C MET A 204 0.95 15.24 -18.38
N ARG A 205 1.05 16.45 -17.80
CA ARG A 205 2.34 17.00 -17.33
C ARG A 205 3.03 16.06 -16.33
N GLN A 206 2.26 15.54 -15.37
CA GLN A 206 2.79 14.65 -14.35
C GLN A 206 3.20 13.28 -14.92
N PHE A 207 2.41 12.70 -15.83
CA PHE A 207 2.77 11.45 -16.51
C PHE A 207 4.02 11.59 -17.39
N GLN A 208 4.15 12.68 -18.13
CA GLN A 208 5.37 12.95 -18.91
C GLN A 208 6.59 13.14 -18.00
N THR A 209 6.41 13.76 -16.84
CA THR A 209 7.49 13.91 -15.86
C THR A 209 7.87 12.56 -15.25
N ALA A 210 6.90 11.69 -14.98
CA ALA A 210 7.15 10.32 -14.53
C ALA A 210 7.90 9.49 -15.58
N ASP A 211 7.53 9.62 -16.86
CA ASP A 211 8.16 8.90 -17.97
C ASP A 211 9.64 9.28 -18.15
N ARG A 212 9.98 10.56 -17.94
CA ARG A 212 11.38 11.03 -17.90
C ARG A 212 12.21 10.42 -16.76
N GLU A 213 11.54 9.92 -15.72
CA GLU A 213 12.15 9.18 -14.60
C GLU A 213 12.06 7.65 -14.81
N ASP A 214 11.84 7.20 -16.06
CA ASP A 214 11.67 5.79 -16.46
C ASP A 214 10.51 5.08 -15.73
N PHE A 215 9.42 5.80 -15.45
CA PHE A 215 8.23 5.27 -14.79
C PHE A 215 6.93 5.60 -15.54
N PRO A 216 5.97 4.67 -15.68
CA PRO A 216 5.97 3.30 -15.15
C PRO A 216 6.78 2.31 -16.01
N PRO A 217 7.30 1.21 -15.43
CA PRO A 217 7.91 0.13 -16.22
C PRO A 217 6.89 -0.44 -17.21
N ARG A 218 7.33 -0.76 -18.43
CA ARG A 218 6.45 -1.20 -19.53
C ARG A 218 5.56 -2.40 -19.17
N ASP A 219 6.12 -3.40 -18.51
CA ASP A 219 5.41 -4.62 -18.11
C ASP A 219 4.93 -4.55 -16.65
N SER A 220 4.29 -3.44 -16.28
CA SER A 220 3.80 -3.22 -14.92
C SER A 220 2.29 -3.00 -14.86
N PRO A 221 1.66 -3.30 -13.72
CA PRO A 221 0.27 -2.87 -13.46
C PRO A 221 0.08 -1.36 -13.64
N GLN A 222 1.08 -0.56 -13.32
CA GLN A 222 1.05 0.90 -13.46
C GLN A 222 0.98 1.34 -14.91
N MET A 223 1.60 0.61 -15.85
CA MET A 223 1.46 0.89 -17.28
C MET A 223 0.00 0.70 -17.75
N LYS A 224 -0.71 -0.29 -17.19
CA LYS A 224 -2.15 -0.48 -17.46
C LYS A 224 -2.97 0.68 -16.90
N MET A 225 -2.65 1.14 -15.68
CA MET A 225 -3.30 2.30 -15.08
C MET A 225 -3.08 3.58 -15.89
N LEU A 226 -1.86 3.76 -16.43
CA LEU A 226 -1.53 4.86 -17.33
C LEU A 226 -2.40 4.80 -18.60
N ALA A 227 -2.42 3.65 -19.26
CA ALA A 227 -3.21 3.44 -20.48
C ALA A 227 -4.70 3.73 -20.25
N GLU A 228 -5.26 3.30 -19.11
CA GLU A 228 -6.64 3.61 -18.74
C GLU A 228 -6.88 5.10 -18.49
N ALA A 229 -5.94 5.81 -17.86
CA ALA A 229 -6.03 7.25 -17.68
C ALA A 229 -5.99 8.00 -19.02
N LEU A 230 -5.08 7.63 -19.92
CA LEU A 230 -4.94 8.23 -21.25
C LEU A 230 -6.17 7.95 -22.13
N PHE A 231 -6.67 6.72 -22.11
CA PHE A 231 -7.88 6.34 -22.84
C PHE A 231 -9.08 7.19 -22.44
N ARG A 232 -9.26 7.47 -21.13
CA ARG A 232 -10.32 8.35 -20.64
C ARG A 232 -10.19 9.80 -21.12
N PHE A 233 -9.00 10.21 -21.54
CA PHE A 233 -8.74 11.54 -22.08
C PHE A 233 -8.77 11.62 -23.60
N GLU A 234 -9.04 10.51 -24.28
CA GLU A 234 -8.90 10.36 -25.73
C GLU A 234 -7.48 10.68 -26.22
N GLU A 235 -6.48 10.49 -25.35
CA GLU A 235 -5.06 10.65 -25.68
C GLU A 235 -4.47 9.28 -25.96
N TYR A 236 -3.73 9.16 -27.07
CA TYR A 236 -3.14 7.88 -27.50
C TYR A 236 -1.62 7.86 -27.42
N ALA A 237 -0.98 8.97 -27.03
CA ALA A 237 0.45 9.08 -26.86
C ALA A 237 0.82 10.04 -25.71
N LEU A 238 1.95 9.77 -25.04
CA LEU A 238 2.56 10.72 -24.11
C LEU A 238 3.39 11.81 -24.81
N SER A 239 3.70 11.62 -26.10
CA SER A 239 4.40 12.57 -26.95
C SER A 239 3.41 13.42 -27.75
N ALA A 240 3.65 14.72 -27.80
CA ALA A 240 3.23 15.56 -28.93
C ALA A 240 4.21 15.40 -30.09
#